data_AF-A0A2P2BRG5-F1
#
_entry.id   AF-A0A2P2BRG5-F1
#
_cell.length_a   1.000
_cell.length_b   1.000
_cell.length_c   1.000
_cell.angle_alpha   90.00
_cell.angle_beta   90.00
_cell.angle_gamma   90.00
#
_symmetry.space_group_name_H-M   'P 1'
#
loop_
_entity.id
_entity.type
_entity.pdbx_description
1 polymer ?
#
loop_
_entity_poly.entity_id
_entity_poly.type
_entity_poly.pdbx_seq_one_letter_code
_entity_poly.pdbx_strand_id
1 'polypeptide(L)' 'MLEKLSQIRKDAYLEYLALSYRLRDDRNMFAEDKERLKKQAYKKYKDLEEEIDEIEFAIEMEELHNSRPVDVQI' A
#
# COMPACT_ATOMS: atom_id res chain seq x y z
N MET A 1 3.33 -4.09 14.94
CA MET A 1 2.34 -4.36 13.87
C MET A 1 2.47 -3.31 12.77
N LEU A 2 2.42 -2.02 13.13
CA LEU A 2 2.69 -0.88 12.24
C LEU A 2 4.02 -0.98 11.47
N GLU A 3 5.12 -1.43 12.10
CA GLU A 3 6.39 -1.64 11.39
C GLU A 3 6.30 -2.69 10.26
N LYS A 4 5.49 -3.74 10.45
CA LYS A 4 5.25 -4.75 9.40
C LYS A 4 4.42 -4.18 8.27
N LEU A 5 3.39 -3.39 8.58
CA LEU A 5 2.57 -2.70 7.58
C LEU A 5 3.40 -1.71 6.76
N SER A 6 4.27 -0.92 7.42
CA SER A 6 5.23 -0.03 6.77
C SER A 6 6.16 -0.78 5.81
N GLN A 7 6.67 -1.95 6.23
CA GLN A 7 7.52 -2.78 5.38
C GLN A 7 6.75 -3.31 4.16
N ILE A 8 5.51 -3.78 4.33
CA ILE A 8 4.66 -4.25 3.23
C ILE A 8 4.39 -3.11 2.23
N ARG A 9 4.05 -1.91 2.71
CA ARG A 9 3.85 -0.70 1.89
C ARG A 9 5.10 -0.40 1.06
N LYS A 10 6.27 -0.44 1.68
CA LYS A 10 7.56 -0.23 1.03
C LYS A 10 7.85 -1.29 -0.04
N ASP A 11 7.62 -2.56 0.26
CA ASP A 11 7.88 -3.66 -0.67
C ASP A 11 6.97 -3.57 -1.91
N ALA A 12 5.68 -3.27 -1.72
CA ALA A 12 4.75 -3.05 -2.82
C ALA A 12 5.18 -1.88 -3.73
N TYR A 13 5.67 -0.78 -3.14
CA TYR A 13 6.21 0.34 -3.91
C TYR A 13 7.47 -0.06 -4.70
N LEU A 14 8.38 -0.82 -4.08
CA LEU A 14 9.60 -1.30 -4.73
C LEU A 14 9.29 -2.25 -5.89
N GLU A 15 8.28 -3.11 -5.76
CA GLU A 15 7.81 -3.98 -6.84
C GLU A 15 7.27 -3.17 -8.03
N TYR A 16 6.45 -2.16 -7.78
CA TYR A 16 5.96 -1.24 -8.81
C TYR A 16 7.11 -0.52 -9.53
N LEU A 17 8.10 -0.03 -8.78
CA LEU A 17 9.28 0.62 -9.35
C LEU A 17 10.11 -0.35 -10.19
N ALA A 18 10.37 -1.55 -9.68
CA ALA A 18 11.12 -2.58 -10.39
C ALA A 18 10.48 -2.94 -11.73
N LEU A 19 9.14 -3.07 -11.76
CA LEU A 19 8.40 -3.27 -13.00
C LEU A 19 8.53 -2.06 -13.93
N SER A 20 8.35 -0.85 -13.41
CA SER A 20 8.44 0.39 -14.20
C SER A 20 9.79 0.54 -14.88
N TYR A 21 10.88 0.24 -14.17
CA TYR A 21 12.23 0.25 -14.74
C TYR A 21 12.42 -0.84 -15.80
N ARG A 22 11.97 -2.08 -15.52
CA ARG A 22 12.03 -3.18 -16.48
C ARG A 22 11.29 -2.85 -17.78
N LEU A 23 10.08 -2.28 -17.68
CA LEU A 23 9.27 -1.90 -18.84
C LEU A 23 9.88 -0.75 -19.63
N ARG A 24 10.51 0.22 -18.95
CA ARG A 24 11.22 1.32 -19.61
C ARG A 24 12.31 0.77 -20.54
N ASP A 25 13.08 -0.19 -20.04
CA ASP A 25 14.27 -0.67 -20.73
C ASP A 25 13.97 -1.81 -21.75
N ASP A 26 12.76 -2.38 -21.74
CA ASP A 26 12.35 -3.44 -22.67
C ASP A 26 12.12 -2.91 -24.10
N ARG A 27 13.00 -3.22 -25.04
CA ARG A 27 12.90 -2.76 -26.44
C ARG A 27 11.90 -3.56 -27.28
N ASN A 28 11.39 -4.67 -26.79
CA ASN A 28 10.55 -5.60 -27.55
C ASN A 28 9.04 -5.35 -27.36
N MET A 29 8.67 -4.40 -26.49
CA MET A 29 7.29 -4.14 -26.13
C MET A 29 6.80 -2.79 -26.66
N PHE A 30 5.55 -2.76 -27.14
CA PHE A 30 4.91 -1.52 -27.58
C PHE A 30 4.68 -0.55 -26.42
N ALA A 31 4.76 0.76 -26.71
CA ALA A 31 4.59 1.81 -25.71
C ALA A 31 3.24 1.75 -25.00
N GLU A 32 2.17 1.40 -25.72
CA GLU A 32 0.82 1.27 -25.18
C GLU A 32 0.70 0.11 -24.17
N ASP A 33 1.31 -1.03 -24.48
CA ASP A 33 1.35 -2.17 -23.57
C ASP A 33 2.17 -1.88 -22.32
N LYS A 34 3.32 -1.21 -22.47
CA LYS A 34 4.13 -0.76 -21.33
C LYS A 34 3.32 0.15 -20.41
N GLU A 35 2.61 1.12 -20.97
CA GLU A 35 1.80 2.06 -20.20
C GLU A 35 0.62 1.36 -19.51
N ARG A 36 -0.04 0.42 -20.20
CA ARG A 36 -1.11 -0.40 -19.61
C ARG A 36 -0.61 -1.21 -18.43
N LEU A 37 0.53 -1.90 -18.57
CA LEU A 37 1.13 -2.70 -17.49
C LEU A 37 1.58 -1.83 -16.32
N LYS A 38 2.15 -0.65 -16.60
CA LYS A 38 2.54 0.32 -15.57
C LYS A 38 1.33 0.82 -14.78
N LYS A 39 0.23 1.16 -15.46
CA LYS A 39 -1.04 1.55 -14.81
C LYS A 39 -1.62 0.45 -13.95
N GLN A 40 -1.61 -0.80 -14.45
CA GLN A 40 -2.09 -1.95 -13.68
C GLN A 40 -1.26 -2.18 -12.41
N ALA A 41 0.06 -2.10 -12.49
CA ALA A 41 0.93 -2.24 -11.33
C ALA A 41 0.80 -1.08 -10.34
N TYR A 42 0.67 0.15 -10.84
CA TYR A 42 0.41 1.31 -10.00
C TYR A 42 -0.92 1.16 -9.25
N LYS A 43 -1.98 0.72 -9.94
CA LYS A 43 -3.28 0.45 -9.31
C LYS A 43 -3.15 -0.57 -8.18
N LYS A 44 -2.48 -1.69 -8.42
CA LYS A 44 -2.27 -2.72 -7.38
C LYS A 44 -1.55 -2.19 -6.15
N TYR A 45 -0.49 -1.40 -6.36
CA TYR A 45 0.23 -0.75 -5.27
C TYR A 45 -0.69 0.20 -4.48
N LYS A 46 -1.51 1.00 -5.17
CA LYS A 46 -2.46 1.93 -4.53
C LYS A 46 -3.58 1.24 -3.78
N ASP A 47 -4.15 0.18 -4.35
CA ASP A 47 -5.18 -0.63 -3.68
C ASP A 47 -4.62 -1.21 -2.36
N LEU A 48 -3.37 -1.72 -2.38
CA LEU A 48 -2.71 -2.22 -1.17
C LEU A 48 -2.39 -1.11 -0.16
N GLU A 49 -1.99 0.09 -0.62
CA GLU A 49 -1.80 1.23 0.28
C GLU A 49 -3.08 1.59 1.02
N GLU A 50 -4.22 1.60 0.32
CA GLU A 50 -5.54 1.87 0.91
C GLU A 50 -5.94 0.80 1.93
N GLU A 51 -5.73 -0.49 1.62
CA GLU A 51 -5.95 -1.58 2.58
C GLU A 51 -5.09 -1.41 3.85
N ILE A 52 -3.84 -0.96 3.72
CA ILE A 52 -2.99 -0.70 4.88
C ILE A 52 -3.50 0.51 5.68
N ASP A 53 -3.92 1.59 5.02
CA ASP A 53 -4.47 2.77 5.69
C ASP A 53 -5.71 2.41 6.53
N GLU A 54 -6.58 1.54 6.01
CA GLU A 54 -7.75 1.03 6.73
C GLU A 54 -7.36 0.22 7.97
N ILE A 55 -6.33 -0.63 7.86
CA ILE A 55 -5.83 -1.42 8.99
C ILE A 55 -5.19 -0.51 10.05
N GLU A 56 -4.36 0.44 9.64
CA GLU A 56 -3.73 1.41 10.55
C GLU A 56 -4.80 2.22 11.30
N PHE A 57 -5.82 2.70 10.59
CA PHE A 57 -6.95 3.41 11.19
C PHE A 57 -7.72 2.53 12.20
N ALA A 58 -7.99 1.27 11.87
CA ALA A 58 -8.69 0.36 12.77
C ALA A 58 -7.90 0.11 14.07
N ILE A 59 -6.58 -0.03 13.98
CA ILE A 59 -5.68 -0.18 15.13
C ILE A 59 -5.70 1.08 16.00
N GLU A 60 -5.57 2.26 15.40
CA GLU A 60 -5.60 3.54 16.14
C GLU A 60 -6.94 3.74 16.87
N MET A 61 -8.06 3.38 16.22
CA MET A 61 -9.38 3.46 16.84
C MET A 61 -9.53 2.47 18.00
N GLU A 62 -9.03 1.24 17.86
CA GLU A 62 -9.01 0.25 18.94
C GLU A 62 -8.18 0.75 20.14
N GLU A 63 -6.99 1.29 19.89
CA GLU A 63 -6.13 1.86 20.93
C GLU A 63 -6.84 3.03 21.64
N LEU A 64 -7.51 3.91 20.90
CA LEU A 64 -8.28 5.01 21.47
C LEU A 64 -9.46 4.51 22.33
N HIS A 65 -10.17 3.47 21.88
CA HIS A 65 -11.28 2.87 22.63
C HIS A 65 -10.81 2.19 23.92
N ASN A 66 -9.70 1.46 23.87
CA ASN A 66 -9.13 0.75 25.01
C ASN A 66 -8.38 1.67 25.99
N SER A 67 -7.96 2.85 25.56
CA SER A 67 -7.31 3.87 26.40
C SER A 67 -8.29 4.79 27.13
N ARG A 68 -9.61 4.59 26.97
CA ARG A 68 -10.61 5.37 27.72
C ARG A 68 -10.53 5.01 29.21
N PRO A 69 -10.40 5.98 30.13
CA PRO A 69 -10.43 5.71 31.56
C PRO A 69 -11.77 5.06 31.93
N VAL A 70 -11.70 4.04 32.80
CA VAL A 70 -12.83 3.21 33.27
C VAL A 70 -13.96 4.05 33.91
N ASP A 71 -13.69 5.30 34.30
CA ASP A 71 -14.61 6.19 35.00
C ASP A 71 -15.68 6.89 34.11
N VAL A 72 -15.73 6.60 32.80
CA VAL A 72 -16.77 7.15 31.89
C VAL A 72 -17.68 6.03 31.34
N GLN A 73 -18.00 5.05 32.18
CA GLN A 73 -19.16 4.17 31.98
C GLN A 73 -20.27 4.64 32.92
N ILE A 74 -21.11 5.56 32.43
CA ILE A 74 -22.40 5.92 33.03
C ILE A 74 -23.49 5.16 32.28
#